data_AF-A0A2I1HD60-F1
#
_entry.id   AF-A0A2I1HD60-F1
#
_cell.length_a   1.000
_cell.length_b   1.000
_cell.length_c   1.000
_cell.angle_alpha   90.00
_cell.angle_beta   90.00
_cell.angle_gamma   90.00
#
_symmetry.space_group_name_H-M   'P 1'
#
loop_
_entity.id
_entity.type
_entity.pdbx_description
1 polymer ?
#
loop_
_entity_poly.entity_id
_entity_poly.type
_entity_poly.pdbx_seq_one_letter_code
_entity_poly.pdbx_strand_id
1 'polypeptide(L)'
;MDNKLEIFSESEDSDEPTLDLDFDMLKQLASSRLDRHCVKTCRLTRGFNNEIHLLQFDNGPDCIARLPRDSTHPVAKLACEVATMKYIAQNTKIKVPEVYDWDCTTHNIIKSPYNLYGTFIWSTFISNLG
;
A
#
# COMPACT_ATOMS: atom_id res chain seq x y z
N MET A 1 -20.49 -25.07 -3.24
CA MET A 1 -19.90 -24.46 -4.45
C MET A 1 -18.63 -23.80 -3.99
N ASP A 2 -17.60 -24.60 -4.11
CA ASP A 2 -16.32 -24.46 -3.45
C ASP A 2 -15.43 -23.42 -4.12
N ASN A 3 -14.54 -22.88 -3.27
CA ASN A 3 -13.18 -22.47 -3.61
C ASN A 3 -12.99 -21.24 -4.50
N LYS A 4 -12.46 -20.15 -3.91
CA LYS A 4 -11.09 -19.66 -4.19
C LYS A 4 -10.82 -18.32 -3.47
N LEU A 5 -10.69 -18.37 -2.14
CA LEU A 5 -9.95 -17.36 -1.37
C LEU A 5 -9.12 -18.08 -0.28
N GLU A 6 -8.60 -19.26 -0.62
CA GLU A 6 -7.42 -19.78 0.05
C GLU A 6 -6.21 -19.50 -0.84
N ILE A 7 -5.08 -19.22 -0.20
CA ILE A 7 -3.79 -18.77 -0.75
C ILE A 7 -3.69 -17.23 -0.89
N PHE A 8 -3.72 -16.54 0.25
CA PHE A 8 -2.55 -15.72 0.59
C PHE A 8 -1.95 -16.37 1.80
N SER A 9 -1.00 -17.27 1.55
CA SER A 9 -0.17 -17.87 2.59
C SER A 9 0.38 -16.74 3.46
N GLU A 10 -0.02 -16.75 4.72
CA GLU A 10 0.70 -16.15 5.82
C GLU A 10 2.12 -16.72 5.73
N SER A 11 3.00 -16.03 5.01
CA SER A 11 4.37 -16.47 4.81
C SER A 11 5.03 -16.46 6.17
N GLU A 12 5.40 -17.66 6.61
CA GLU A 12 6.02 -18.01 7.87
C GLU A 12 7.02 -16.93 8.33
N ASP A 13 6.88 -16.53 9.59
CA ASP A 13 7.73 -15.56 10.27
C ASP A 13 9.19 -15.97 10.17
N SER A 14 9.94 -15.35 9.25
CA SER A 14 11.38 -15.26 9.37
C SER A 14 11.69 -14.36 10.57
N ASP A 15 12.59 -14.82 11.45
CA ASP A 15 13.08 -14.24 12.73
C ASP A 15 13.56 -12.76 12.67
N GLU A 16 13.38 -12.06 11.55
CA GLU A 16 13.64 -10.63 11.44
C GLU A 16 12.54 -9.79 12.13
N PRO A 17 12.93 -8.71 12.81
CA PRO A 17 11.99 -7.83 13.51
C PRO A 17 10.98 -7.21 12.52
N THR A 18 9.71 -7.22 12.93
CA THR A 18 8.63 -6.50 12.27
C THR A 18 8.96 -5.01 12.19
N LEU A 19 8.41 -4.32 11.17
CA LEU A 19 8.47 -2.85 11.13
C LEU A 19 7.94 -2.28 12.46
N ASP A 20 8.74 -1.44 13.11
CA ASP A 20 8.33 -0.69 14.30
C ASP A 20 7.41 0.45 13.87
N LEU A 21 6.13 0.13 13.68
CA LEU A 21 5.10 1.06 13.23
C LEU A 21 3.87 0.94 14.12
N ASP A 22 3.32 2.10 14.48
CA ASP A 22 2.01 2.18 15.09
C ASP A 22 0.91 2.00 14.03
N PHE A 23 0.33 0.79 13.99
CA PHE A 23 -0.75 0.45 13.06
C PHE A 23 -2.07 1.18 13.35
N ASP A 24 -2.29 1.63 14.59
CA ASP A 24 -3.47 2.45 14.90
C ASP A 24 -3.32 3.85 14.29
N MET A 25 -2.11 4.42 14.37
CA MET A 25 -1.79 5.67 13.67
C MET A 25 -1.87 5.52 12.16
N LEU A 26 -1.46 4.37 11.60
CA LEU A 26 -1.61 4.09 10.16
C LEU A 26 -3.08 4.05 9.73
N LYS A 27 -3.94 3.38 10.51
CA LYS A 27 -5.40 3.37 10.26
C LYS A 27 -5.97 4.77 10.31
N GLN A 28 -5.59 5.56 11.33
CA GLN A 28 -6.06 6.94 11.49
C GLN A 28 -5.59 7.82 10.33
N LEU A 29 -4.33 7.70 9.92
CA LEU A 29 -3.75 8.42 8.79
C LEU A 29 -4.53 8.13 7.52
N ALA A 30 -4.66 6.84 7.17
CA ALA A 30 -5.36 6.43 5.97
C ALA A 30 -6.84 6.85 6.01
N SER A 31 -7.47 6.77 7.19
CA SER A 31 -8.86 7.18 7.34
C SER A 31 -9.05 8.68 7.12
N SER A 32 -8.15 9.50 7.68
CA SER A 32 -8.17 10.95 7.49
C SER A 32 -7.86 11.38 6.06
N ARG A 33 -6.96 10.67 5.37
CA ARG A 33 -6.53 11.03 4.01
C ARG A 33 -7.55 10.61 2.94
N LEU A 34 -8.23 9.49 3.17
CA LEU A 34 -9.17 8.93 2.20
C LEU A 34 -10.64 9.26 2.52
N ASP A 35 -10.90 9.90 3.66
CA ASP A 35 -12.25 10.18 4.19
C ASP A 35 -13.13 8.91 4.28
N ARG A 36 -12.52 7.82 4.77
CA ARG A 36 -13.11 6.48 4.90
C ARG A 36 -12.64 5.85 6.19
N HIS A 37 -13.42 5.01 6.84
CA HIS A 37 -13.00 4.43 8.11
C HIS A 37 -12.28 3.09 7.89
N CYS A 38 -10.98 3.06 8.24
CA CYS A 38 -10.14 1.87 8.09
C CYS A 38 -10.40 0.90 9.25
N VAL A 39 -10.98 -0.26 8.93
CA VAL A 39 -11.40 -1.27 9.91
C VAL A 39 -10.32 -2.29 10.19
N LYS A 40 -9.45 -2.59 9.22
CA LYS A 40 -8.48 -3.68 9.34
C LYS A 40 -7.20 -3.38 8.56
N THR A 41 -6.09 -3.85 9.11
CA THR A 41 -4.77 -3.84 8.46
C THR A 41 -4.24 -5.27 8.38
N CYS A 42 -3.89 -5.73 7.18
CA CYS A 42 -3.33 -7.06 6.94
C CYS A 42 -1.95 -6.91 6.27
N ARG A 43 -0.91 -7.56 6.78
CA ARG A 43 0.39 -7.61 6.09
C ARG A 43 0.25 -8.52 4.86
N LEU A 44 0.57 -8.00 3.67
CA LEU A 44 0.53 -8.78 2.43
C LEU A 44 1.86 -9.43 2.11
N THR A 45 2.96 -8.66 2.20
CA THR A 45 4.30 -9.11 1.84
C THR A 45 5.34 -8.26 2.55
N ARG A 46 6.41 -8.91 2.98
CA ARG A 46 7.61 -8.26 3.53
C ARG A 46 8.77 -8.46 2.57
N GLY A 47 9.32 -7.37 2.06
CA GLY A 47 10.59 -7.36 1.34
C GLY A 47 11.72 -6.83 2.22
N PHE A 48 12.95 -6.88 1.70
CA PHE A 48 14.12 -6.33 2.39
C PHE A 48 13.98 -4.82 2.67
N ASN A 49 13.48 -4.08 1.68
CA ASN A 49 13.40 -2.62 1.72
C ASN A 49 12.04 -2.08 2.17
N ASN A 50 10.96 -2.81 1.91
CA ASN A 50 9.60 -2.33 2.10
C ASN A 50 8.70 -3.42 2.68
N GLU A 51 7.79 -3.01 3.55
CA GLU A 51 6.67 -3.80 4.04
C GLU A 51 5.37 -3.29 3.39
N ILE A 52 4.53 -4.22 2.92
CA ILE A 52 3.30 -3.91 2.21
C ILE A 52 2.12 -4.41 3.04
N HIS A 53 1.18 -3.51 3.32
CA HIS A 53 -0.04 -3.78 4.06
C HIS A 53 -1.28 -3.46 3.21
N LEU A 54 -2.30 -4.31 3.32
CA LEU A 54 -3.65 -4.04 2.86
C LEU A 54 -4.41 -3.36 3.99
N LEU A 55 -4.95 -2.18 3.71
CA LEU A 55 -5.85 -1.43 4.56
C LEU A 55 -7.27 -1.64 4.04
N GLN A 56 -8.11 -2.26 4.84
CA GLN A 56 -9.50 -2.51 4.50
C GLN A 56 -10.39 -1.44 5.13
N PHE A 57 -11.33 -0.94 4.34
CA PHE A 57 -12.27 0.09 4.75
C PHE A 57 -13.68 -0.48 4.86
N ASP A 58 -14.49 0.10 5.73
CA ASP A 58 -15.92 -0.24 5.79
C ASP A 58 -16.68 0.28 4.57
N ASN A 59 -16.23 1.39 4.00
CA ASN A 59 -16.80 2.05 2.84
C ASN A 59 -15.75 2.36 1.77
N GLY A 60 -16.07 1.97 0.52
CA GLY A 60 -15.22 2.24 -0.64
C GLY A 60 -14.15 1.16 -0.88
N PRO A 61 -13.26 1.38 -1.86
CA PRO A 61 -12.21 0.42 -2.18
C PRO A 61 -11.11 0.41 -1.10
N ASP A 62 -10.54 -0.77 -0.92
CA ASP A 62 -9.36 -1.02 -0.09
C ASP A 62 -8.14 -0.25 -0.60
N CYS A 63 -7.16 -0.05 0.29
CA CYS A 63 -5.92 0.66 0.00
C CYS A 63 -4.71 -0.23 0.28
N ILE A 64 -3.65 -0.07 -0.50
CA ILE A 64 -2.35 -0.67 -0.24
C ILE A 64 -1.43 0.40 0.38
N ALA A 65 -0.94 0.14 1.58
CA ALA A 65 0.10 0.92 2.21
C ALA A 65 1.46 0.26 1.98
N ARG A 66 2.41 1.01 1.42
CA ARG A 66 3.80 0.58 1.27
C ARG A 66 4.69 1.43 2.16
N LEU A 67 5.42 0.76 3.04
CA LEU A 67 6.20 1.39 4.12
C LEU A 67 7.67 0.97 3.99
N PRO A 68 8.62 1.91 3.91
CA PRO A 68 10.03 1.58 3.96
C PRO A 68 10.42 1.02 5.33
N ARG A 69 11.25 -0.03 5.35
CA ARG A 69 11.77 -0.60 6.61
C ARG A 69 12.95 0.15 7.19
N ASP A 70 13.69 0.85 6.34
CA ASP A 70 14.88 1.60 6.73
C ASP A 70 14.62 3.10 6.57
N SER A 71 14.73 3.84 7.66
CA SER A 71 14.63 5.31 7.67
C SER A 71 15.73 6.01 6.85
N THR A 72 16.82 5.31 6.52
CA THR A 72 17.86 5.78 5.60
C THR A 72 17.49 5.60 4.13
N HIS A 73 16.29 5.04 3.83
CA HIS A 73 15.83 4.97 2.46
C HIS A 73 15.88 6.35 1.82
N PRO A 74 16.55 6.50 0.66
CA PRO A 74 16.64 7.80 0.02
C PRO A 74 15.23 8.31 -0.27
N VAL A 75 14.88 9.46 0.30
CA VAL A 75 13.63 10.19 0.03
C VAL A 75 13.34 10.27 -1.48
N ALA A 76 14.41 10.39 -2.28
CA ALA A 76 14.36 10.38 -3.72
C ALA A 76 13.75 9.10 -4.32
N LYS A 77 13.96 7.91 -3.74
CA LYS A 77 13.38 6.66 -4.27
C LYS A 77 11.86 6.71 -4.22
N LEU A 78 11.28 7.10 -3.08
CA LEU A 78 9.83 7.14 -2.90
C LEU A 78 9.19 8.18 -3.83
N ALA A 79 9.81 9.35 -3.93
CA ALA A 79 9.38 10.39 -4.87
C ALA A 79 9.49 9.94 -6.33
N CYS A 80 10.57 9.23 -6.69
CA CYS A 80 10.76 8.66 -8.02
C CYS A 80 9.70 7.60 -8.34
N GLU A 81 9.35 6.72 -7.40
CA GLU A 81 8.29 5.72 -7.61
C GLU A 81 6.96 6.41 -7.95
N VAL A 82 6.56 7.41 -7.17
CA VAL A 82 5.34 8.18 -7.40
C VAL A 82 5.41 8.94 -8.73
N ALA A 83 6.55 9.56 -9.04
CA ALA A 83 6.74 10.28 -10.30
C ALA A 83 6.65 9.34 -11.51
N THR A 84 7.27 8.15 -11.42
CA THR A 84 7.20 7.12 -12.47
C THR A 84 5.77 6.62 -12.66
N MET A 85 5.03 6.34 -11.59
CA MET A 85 3.62 5.93 -11.68
C MET A 85 2.77 7.01 -12.36
N LYS A 86 2.92 8.28 -11.95
CA LYS A 86 2.23 9.41 -12.59
C LYS A 86 2.59 9.54 -14.08
N TYR A 87 3.87 9.42 -14.40
CA TYR A 87 4.34 9.48 -15.79
C TYR A 87 3.73 8.36 -16.64
N ILE A 88 3.75 7.11 -16.17
CA ILE A 88 3.18 5.97 -16.89
C ILE A 88 1.67 6.14 -17.08
N ALA A 89 0.95 6.58 -16.05
CA ALA A 89 -0.49 6.84 -16.11
C ALA A 89 -0.86 7.92 -17.15
N GLN A 90 -0.02 8.95 -17.30
CA GLN A 90 -0.26 10.06 -18.23
C GLN A 90 0.16 9.76 -19.67
N ASN A 91 1.21 8.97 -19.86
CA ASN A 91 1.86 8.80 -21.17
C ASN A 91 1.60 7.45 -21.82
N THR A 92 0.96 6.50 -21.12
CA THR A 92 0.74 5.15 -21.64
C THR A 92 -0.67 4.64 -21.34
N LYS A 93 -1.06 3.55 -22.00
CA LYS A 93 -2.30 2.81 -21.67
C LYS A 93 -2.10 1.76 -20.59
N ILE A 94 -0.88 1.64 -20.05
CA ILE A 94 -0.58 0.68 -18.99
C ILE A 94 -1.31 1.14 -17.75
N LYS A 95 -2.14 0.27 -17.19
CA LYS A 95 -2.81 0.56 -15.95
C LYS A 95 -1.82 0.39 -14.80
N VAL A 96 -1.60 1.46 -14.07
CA VAL A 96 -0.83 1.47 -12.83
C VAL A 96 -1.76 1.73 -11.65
N PRO A 97 -1.38 1.34 -10.42
CA PRO A 97 -2.14 1.71 -9.24
C PRO A 97 -2.29 3.23 -9.13
N GLU A 98 -3.45 3.68 -8.68
CA GLU A 98 -3.67 5.09 -8.37
C GLU A 98 -2.89 5.46 -7.11
N VAL A 99 -2.21 6.61 -7.11
CA VAL A 99 -1.53 7.12 -5.91
C VAL A 99 -2.53 7.98 -5.15
N TYR A 100 -3.00 7.50 -4.00
CA TYR A 100 -3.95 8.25 -3.17
C TYR A 100 -3.27 9.32 -2.34
N ASP A 101 -2.20 8.95 -1.63
CA ASP A 101 -1.42 9.87 -0.82
C ASP A 101 0.00 9.32 -0.63
N TRP A 102 0.95 10.19 -0.33
CA TRP A 102 2.33 9.80 -0.05
C TRP A 102 3.05 10.90 0.72
N ASP A 103 3.97 10.49 1.60
CA ASP A 103 4.87 11.40 2.31
C ASP A 103 6.25 10.76 2.43
N CYS A 104 7.28 11.51 2.05
CA CYS A 104 8.67 11.08 2.20
C CYS A 104 9.30 11.45 3.54
N THR A 105 8.60 12.23 4.36
CA THR A 105 9.12 12.74 5.63
C THR A 105 8.75 11.83 6.80
N THR A 106 9.40 12.04 7.93
CA THR A 106 9.04 11.42 9.22
C THR A 106 8.22 12.38 10.12
N HIS A 107 7.78 13.52 9.58
CA HIS A 107 6.99 14.53 10.32
C HIS A 107 5.48 14.25 10.28
N ASN A 108 5.08 13.08 9.77
CA ASN A 108 3.70 12.60 9.82
C ASN A 108 3.41 11.84 11.12
N ILE A 109 2.13 11.53 11.35
CA ILE A 109 1.66 10.89 12.58
C ILE A 109 2.18 9.47 12.78
N ILE A 110 2.58 8.77 11.71
CA ILE A 110 3.18 7.43 11.78
C ILE A 110 4.72 7.47 11.92
N LYS A 111 5.32 8.68 11.95
CA LYS A 111 6.76 8.94 12.08
C LYS A 111 7.63 8.21 11.06
N SER A 112 7.05 7.84 9.92
CA SER A 112 7.70 7.04 8.88
C SER A 112 7.21 7.47 7.50
N PRO A 113 8.05 7.39 6.45
CA PRO A 113 7.59 7.62 5.09
C PRO A 113 6.55 6.57 4.67
N TYR A 114 5.62 6.94 3.80
CA TYR A 114 4.59 6.03 3.32
C TYR A 114 4.10 6.39 1.93
N ASN A 115 3.64 5.37 1.20
CA ASN A 115 2.81 5.54 0.01
C ASN A 115 1.50 4.77 0.16
N LEU A 116 0.39 5.44 -0.11
CA LEU A 116 -0.96 4.86 -0.19
C LEU A 116 -1.37 4.74 -1.66
N TYR A 117 -1.71 3.53 -2.06
CA TYR A 117 -2.13 3.21 -3.41
C TYR A 117 -3.53 2.59 -3.43
N GLY A 118 -4.28 2.83 -4.50
CA GLY A 118 -5.50 2.08 -4.77
C GLY A 118 -5.21 0.61 -5.05
N THR A 119 -6.06 -0.29 -4.56
CA THR A 119 -5.97 -1.72 -4.91
C THR A 119 -6.26 -1.90 -6.40
N PHE A 120 -5.29 -2.47 -7.12
CA PHE A 120 -5.48 -2.81 -8.53
C PHE A 120 -6.10 -4.21 -8.64
N ILE A 121 -7.40 -4.30 -8.92
CA ILE A 121 -8.07 -5.59 -9.13
C ILE A 121 -7.87 -6.02 -10.58
N TRP A 122 -6.99 -7.00 -10.81
CA TRP A 122 -6.72 -7.55 -12.14
C TRP A 122 -7.95 -8.16 -12.84
N SER A 123 -8.99 -8.57 -12.10
CA SER A 123 -10.20 -9.12 -12.70
C SER A 123 -10.94 -8.10 -13.59
N THR A 124 -10.91 -6.81 -13.23
CA THR A 124 -11.54 -5.73 -14.02
C THR A 124 -10.80 -5.46 -15.34
N PHE A 125 -9.55 -5.89 -15.45
CA PHE A 125 -8.73 -5.70 -16.65
C PHE A 125 -9.14 -6.68 -17.77
N ILE A 126 -9.57 -7.90 -17.42
CA ILE A 126 -10.00 -8.91 -18.40
C ILE A 126 -11.40 -8.57 -18.94
N SER A 127 -12.29 -8.00 -18.13
CA SER A 127 -13.66 -7.68 -18.53
C SER A 127 -13.80 -6.48 -19.48
N ASN A 128 -12.79 -5.59 -19.57
CA ASN A 128 -12.78 -4.44 -20.50
C ASN A 128 -11.96 -4.71 -21.78
N LEU A 129 -11.53 -5.96 -21.99
CA LEU A 129 -10.85 -6.42 -23.20
C LEU A 129 -11.76 -7.28 -24.10
N GLY A 130 -13.07 -7.32 -23.80
CA GLY A 130 -14.12 -7.95 -24.61
C GLY A 130 -14.98 -6.93 -25.35
#